data_AF-A0A527ZDM3-F1
#
_entry.id   AF-A0A527ZDM3-F1
#
_cell.length_a   1.000
_cell.length_b   1.000
_cell.length_c   1.000
_cell.angle_alpha   90.00
_cell.angle_beta   90.00
_cell.angle_gamma   90.00
#
_symmetry.space_group_name_H-M   'P 1'
#
loop_
_entity.id
_entity.type
_entity.pdbx_description
1 polymer ?
#
loop_
_entity_poly.entity_id
_entity_poly.type
_entity_poly.pdbx_seq_one_letter_code
_entity_poly.pdbx_strand_id
1 'polypeptide(L)'
;LDVDSLAGMIAVARDLGMAEQVIVKENLWNPARITTVKAAMAAIGSGFQFMPIIADDAVRDAGFAEKVSGAFSPRAVEMINWRDGAETLTETGGPLFSPRMRAAAIRGGWHIWANTYAIVNKPGGFLAGGRGDELAVFASLPRETYGFWAERGATIIQTDEPKAAIDWLAANGYRVPYSDAARPPEQANTASIN
;
A
#
# COMPACT_ATOMS: atom_id res chain seq x y z
N LEU A 1 18.33 -0.48 -9.13
CA LEU A 1 17.91 -1.65 -9.90
C LEU A 1 17.07 -1.14 -11.06
N ASP A 2 17.38 -1.57 -12.27
CA ASP A 2 16.53 -1.26 -13.42
C ASP A 2 15.30 -2.18 -13.44
N VAL A 3 14.32 -1.82 -14.26
CA VAL A 3 13.10 -2.61 -14.45
C VAL A 3 13.43 -3.97 -15.07
N ASP A 4 14.52 -4.07 -15.83
CA ASP A 4 14.95 -5.30 -16.51
C ASP A 4 15.45 -6.35 -15.51
N SER A 5 16.04 -5.93 -14.39
CA SER A 5 16.45 -6.79 -13.28
C SER A 5 15.27 -7.52 -12.62
N LEU A 6 14.04 -7.00 -12.74
CA LEU A 6 12.85 -7.60 -12.13
C LEU A 6 12.56 -8.99 -12.70
N ALA A 7 12.83 -9.22 -13.99
CA ALA A 7 12.63 -10.53 -14.61
C ALA A 7 13.50 -11.61 -13.96
N GLY A 8 14.76 -11.29 -13.68
CA GLY A 8 15.69 -12.19 -12.98
C GLY A 8 15.25 -12.49 -11.55
N MET A 9 14.78 -11.48 -10.82
CA MET A 9 14.28 -11.66 -9.44
C MET A 9 13.04 -12.55 -9.39
N ILE A 10 12.11 -12.39 -10.33
CA ILE A 10 10.92 -13.25 -10.43
C ILE A 10 11.29 -14.67 -10.88
N ALA A 11 12.28 -14.85 -11.75
CA ALA A 11 12.78 -16.18 -12.09
C ALA A 11 13.28 -16.93 -10.84
N VAL A 12 14.09 -16.27 -10.00
CA VAL A 12 14.53 -16.83 -8.71
C VAL A 12 13.34 -17.17 -7.81
N ALA A 13 12.36 -16.27 -7.69
CA ALA A 13 11.16 -16.52 -6.88
C ALA A 13 10.34 -17.71 -7.40
N ARG A 14 10.29 -17.94 -8.71
CA ARG A 14 9.63 -19.09 -9.33
C ARG A 14 10.37 -20.39 -9.03
N ASP A 15 11.69 -20.39 -9.16
CA ASP A 15 12.53 -21.56 -8.86
C ASP A 15 12.39 -22.00 -7.40
N LEU A 16 12.11 -21.04 -6.50
CA LEU A 16 11.83 -21.30 -5.08
C LEU A 16 10.36 -21.65 -4.78
N GLY A 17 9.46 -21.61 -5.77
CA GLY A 17 8.02 -21.82 -5.56
C GLY A 17 7.33 -20.71 -4.77
N MET A 18 7.91 -19.51 -4.74
CA MET A 18 7.48 -18.37 -3.91
C MET A 18 6.86 -17.21 -4.70
N ALA A 19 6.83 -17.28 -6.04
CA ALA A 19 6.47 -16.15 -6.90
C ALA A 19 5.12 -15.51 -6.54
N GLU A 20 4.10 -16.29 -6.14
CA GLU A 20 2.77 -15.78 -5.77
C GLU A 20 2.76 -14.98 -4.45
N GLN A 21 3.80 -15.15 -3.62
CA GLN A 21 4.01 -14.47 -2.34
C GLN A 21 4.84 -13.19 -2.48
N VAL A 22 5.38 -12.91 -3.68
CA VAL A 22 6.20 -11.74 -3.95
C VAL A 22 5.33 -10.60 -4.49
N ILE A 23 5.57 -9.40 -3.95
CA ILE A 23 5.00 -8.15 -4.44
C ILE A 23 6.12 -7.34 -5.12
N VAL A 24 5.98 -7.12 -6.42
CA VAL A 24 6.83 -6.21 -7.19
C VAL A 24 6.24 -4.81 -7.13
N LYS A 25 7.05 -3.81 -6.79
CA LYS A 25 6.62 -2.42 -6.67
C LYS A 25 7.33 -1.52 -7.66
N GLU A 26 6.61 -0.60 -8.28
CA GLU A 26 7.17 0.43 -9.16
C GLU A 26 6.46 1.78 -8.99
N ASN A 27 7.23 2.85 -9.09
CA ASN A 27 6.71 4.22 -9.04
C ASN A 27 6.03 4.60 -10.36
N LEU A 28 4.83 5.15 -10.27
CA LEU A 28 4.03 5.64 -11.39
C LEU A 28 3.63 7.09 -11.15
N TRP A 29 4.09 7.99 -12.02
CA TRP A 29 3.85 9.44 -11.88
C TRP A 29 3.27 10.09 -13.14
N ASN A 30 3.22 9.38 -14.27
CA ASN A 30 2.62 9.87 -15.51
C ASN A 30 2.21 8.71 -16.45
N PRO A 31 1.44 9.00 -17.52
CA PRO A 31 1.01 7.98 -18.49
C PRO A 31 2.14 7.25 -19.21
N ALA A 32 3.24 7.94 -19.53
CA ALA A 32 4.39 7.31 -20.19
C ALA A 32 5.01 6.21 -19.30
N ARG A 33 5.15 6.47 -17.99
CA ARG A 33 5.65 5.49 -17.03
C ARG A 33 4.70 4.29 -16.89
N ILE A 34 3.38 4.51 -16.91
CA ILE A 34 2.39 3.43 -16.93
C ILE A 34 2.64 2.50 -18.13
N THR A 35 2.82 3.06 -19.34
CA THR A 35 3.08 2.26 -20.54
C THR A 35 4.38 1.47 -20.42
N THR A 36 5.47 2.10 -19.97
CA THR A 36 6.77 1.43 -19.79
C THR A 36 6.68 0.27 -18.80
N VAL A 37 6.11 0.51 -17.61
CA VAL A 37 6.00 -0.53 -16.58
C VAL A 37 5.05 -1.64 -17.03
N LYS A 38 3.96 -1.31 -17.73
CA LYS A 38 3.04 -2.32 -18.29
C LYS A 38 3.73 -3.24 -19.29
N ALA A 39 4.57 -2.69 -20.17
CA ALA A 39 5.36 -3.50 -21.11
C ALA A 39 6.33 -4.44 -20.37
N ALA A 40 7.01 -3.95 -19.34
CA ALA A 40 7.90 -4.76 -18.53
C ALA A 40 7.16 -5.88 -17.77
N MET A 41 6.04 -5.57 -17.12
CA MET A 41 5.25 -6.59 -16.42
C MET A 41 4.73 -7.67 -17.38
N ALA A 42 4.32 -7.27 -18.59
CA ALA A 42 3.92 -8.22 -19.63
C ALA A 42 5.08 -9.14 -20.07
N ALA A 43 6.30 -8.60 -20.16
CA ALA A 43 7.49 -9.38 -20.48
C ALA A 43 7.88 -10.38 -19.37
N ILE A 44 7.66 -10.03 -18.09
CA ILE A 44 7.93 -10.92 -16.94
C ILE A 44 6.88 -12.06 -16.87
N GLY A 45 5.65 -11.78 -17.30
CA GLY A 45 4.54 -12.74 -17.32
C GLY A 45 3.66 -12.67 -16.06
N SER A 46 2.99 -13.77 -15.74
CA SER A 46 2.06 -13.88 -14.59
C SER A 46 2.68 -14.65 -13.41
N GLY A 47 1.89 -14.85 -12.35
CA GLY A 47 2.29 -15.66 -11.18
C GLY A 47 3.01 -14.87 -10.07
N PHE A 48 2.88 -13.54 -10.06
CA PHE A 48 3.34 -12.66 -8.99
C PHE A 48 2.37 -11.48 -8.82
N GLN A 49 2.50 -10.73 -7.74
CA GLN A 49 1.66 -9.56 -7.48
C GLN A 49 2.40 -8.27 -7.86
N PHE A 50 1.71 -7.35 -8.51
CA PHE A 50 2.22 -6.00 -8.78
C PHE A 50 1.50 -4.97 -7.90
N MET A 51 2.26 -4.08 -7.29
CA MET A 51 1.75 -2.97 -6.49
C MET A 51 2.34 -1.64 -6.96
N PRO A 52 1.55 -0.76 -7.58
CA PRO A 52 2.03 0.56 -7.96
C PRO A 52 2.26 1.44 -6.73
N ILE A 53 3.28 2.28 -6.81
CA ILE A 53 3.55 3.37 -5.87
C ILE A 53 3.19 4.68 -6.57
N ILE A 54 2.36 5.50 -5.94
CA ILE A 54 2.02 6.85 -6.38
C ILE A 54 2.37 7.84 -5.27
N ALA A 55 2.86 9.01 -5.67
CA ALA A 55 3.31 10.03 -4.75
C ALA A 55 2.60 11.35 -5.00
N ASP A 56 2.34 12.09 -3.93
CA ASP A 56 1.52 13.28 -3.98
C ASP A 56 2.23 14.48 -4.58
N ASP A 57 3.54 14.44 -4.80
CA ASP A 57 4.29 15.44 -5.56
C ASP A 57 3.83 15.50 -7.04
N ALA A 58 3.54 14.34 -7.64
CA ALA A 58 3.09 14.18 -9.02
C ALA A 58 1.59 13.88 -9.17
N VAL A 59 0.98 13.20 -8.19
CA VAL A 59 -0.41 12.72 -8.28
C VAL A 59 -1.30 13.51 -7.33
N ARG A 60 -2.18 14.34 -7.90
CA ARG A 60 -3.02 15.28 -7.13
C ARG A 60 -4.51 14.92 -7.13
N ASP A 61 -4.92 13.88 -7.84
CA ASP A 61 -6.32 13.48 -7.94
C ASP A 61 -6.50 11.98 -8.16
N ALA A 62 -7.73 11.52 -7.90
CA ALA A 62 -8.10 10.11 -7.99
C ALA A 62 -8.16 9.57 -9.43
N GLY A 63 -8.32 10.43 -10.44
CA GLY A 63 -8.42 10.02 -11.84
C GLY A 63 -7.12 9.40 -12.36
N PHE A 64 -5.96 9.83 -11.85
CA PHE A 64 -4.70 9.13 -12.15
C PHE A 64 -4.67 7.72 -11.53
N ALA A 65 -5.08 7.58 -10.27
CA ALA A 65 -5.14 6.28 -9.61
C ALA A 65 -6.13 5.32 -10.31
N GLU A 66 -7.24 5.82 -10.85
CA GLU A 66 -8.18 5.03 -11.66
C GLU A 66 -7.54 4.54 -12.97
N LYS A 67 -6.73 5.36 -13.63
CA LYS A 67 -5.96 4.94 -14.82
C LYS A 67 -4.95 3.85 -14.47
N VAL A 68 -4.25 3.98 -13.36
CA VAL A 68 -3.35 2.94 -12.84
C VAL A 68 -4.12 1.66 -12.53
N SER A 69 -5.26 1.77 -11.84
CA SER A 69 -6.14 0.64 -11.52
C SER A 69 -6.62 -0.09 -12.77
N GLY A 70 -7.02 0.63 -13.82
CA GLY A 70 -7.43 0.03 -15.09
C GLY A 70 -6.27 -0.59 -15.89
N ALA A 71 -5.05 -0.08 -15.70
CA ALA A 71 -3.88 -0.60 -16.42
C ALA A 71 -3.34 -1.92 -15.82
N PHE A 72 -3.44 -2.09 -14.50
CA PHE A 72 -2.76 -3.16 -13.77
C PHE A 72 -3.67 -4.04 -12.90
N SER A 73 -4.90 -3.61 -12.60
CA SER A 73 -5.81 -4.27 -11.65
C SER A 73 -5.11 -4.69 -10.34
N PRO A 74 -4.41 -3.76 -9.65
CA PRO A 74 -3.59 -4.10 -8.50
C PRO A 74 -4.46 -4.49 -7.30
N ARG A 75 -3.90 -5.25 -6.36
CA ARG A 75 -4.57 -5.55 -5.07
C ARG A 75 -4.39 -4.44 -4.04
N ALA A 76 -3.33 -3.65 -4.17
CA ALA A 76 -3.01 -2.56 -3.28
C ALA A 76 -2.29 -1.46 -4.07
N VAL A 77 -2.35 -0.22 -3.56
CA VAL A 77 -1.61 0.93 -4.09
C VAL A 77 -0.92 1.62 -2.94
N GLU A 78 0.40 1.78 -3.06
CA GLU A 78 1.21 2.50 -2.10
C GLU A 78 1.13 4.00 -2.36
N MET A 79 0.82 4.75 -1.30
CA MET A 79 0.56 6.19 -1.37
C MET A 79 1.60 6.93 -0.54
N ILE A 80 2.42 7.73 -1.22
CA ILE A 80 3.42 8.57 -0.56
C ILE A 80 2.84 9.97 -0.35
N ASN A 81 2.66 10.35 0.91
CA ASN A 81 2.34 11.72 1.29
C ASN A 81 3.65 12.41 1.69
N TRP A 82 4.33 13.05 0.75
CA TRP A 82 5.61 13.69 1.05
C TRP A 82 5.41 14.82 2.04
N ARG A 83 6.25 14.85 3.08
CA ARG A 83 6.35 16.03 3.95
C ARG A 83 6.92 17.23 3.20
N ASP A 84 7.85 16.97 2.27
CA ASP A 84 8.48 17.97 1.40
C ASP A 84 8.91 19.28 2.11
N GLY A 85 9.51 19.14 3.29
CA GLY A 85 9.99 20.28 4.08
C GLY A 85 8.92 21.06 4.84
N ALA A 86 7.65 20.62 4.81
CA ALA A 86 6.58 21.25 5.59
C ALA A 86 6.92 21.28 7.09
N GLU A 87 6.70 22.44 7.72
CA GLU A 87 6.97 22.66 9.14
C GLU A 87 5.98 21.89 10.02
N THR A 88 4.74 21.74 9.56
CA THR A 88 3.64 21.09 10.29
C THR A 88 3.33 19.69 9.77
N LEU A 89 2.64 18.91 10.60
CA LEU A 89 2.09 17.61 10.21
C LEU A 89 0.97 17.79 9.17
N THR A 90 0.83 16.84 8.26
CA THR A 90 -0.32 16.76 7.36
C THR A 90 -1.61 16.70 8.18
N GLU A 91 -2.58 17.56 7.88
CA GLU A 91 -3.88 17.54 8.58
C GLU A 91 -4.82 16.50 8.00
N THR A 92 -4.71 16.26 6.69
CA THR A 92 -5.70 15.48 5.92
C THR A 92 -5.12 14.26 5.22
N GLY A 93 -3.79 14.10 5.20
CA GLY A 93 -3.11 13.12 4.36
C GLY A 93 -3.07 13.54 2.88
N GLY A 94 -3.52 14.76 2.56
CA GLY A 94 -3.43 15.31 1.21
C GLY A 94 -4.33 14.62 0.18
N PRO A 95 -4.04 14.79 -1.12
CA PRO A 95 -4.92 14.32 -2.20
C PRO A 95 -5.04 12.79 -2.24
N LEU A 96 -3.97 12.07 -1.90
CA LEU A 96 -3.94 10.61 -1.93
C LEU A 96 -4.78 9.97 -0.82
N PHE A 97 -5.05 10.68 0.26
CA PHE A 97 -5.89 10.17 1.36
C PHE A 97 -7.24 10.89 1.44
N SER A 98 -7.63 11.54 0.34
CA SER A 98 -8.92 12.22 0.23
C SER A 98 -10.09 11.23 0.13
N PRO A 99 -11.33 11.66 0.49
CA PRO A 99 -12.52 10.84 0.29
C PRO A 99 -12.72 10.36 -1.16
N ARG A 100 -12.30 11.17 -2.14
CA ARG A 100 -12.35 10.79 -3.57
C ARG A 100 -11.37 9.68 -3.90
N MET A 101 -10.15 9.71 -3.35
CA MET A 101 -9.19 8.62 -3.54
C MET A 101 -9.68 7.34 -2.88
N ARG A 102 -10.22 7.43 -1.66
CA ARG A 102 -10.84 6.27 -0.98
C ARG A 102 -12.00 5.68 -1.80
N ALA A 103 -12.83 6.52 -2.40
CA ALA A 103 -13.91 6.05 -3.27
C ALA A 103 -13.37 5.35 -4.53
N ALA A 104 -12.27 5.82 -5.11
CA ALA A 104 -11.59 5.15 -6.22
C ALA A 104 -11.00 3.79 -5.79
N ALA A 105 -10.43 3.71 -4.59
CA ALA A 105 -9.94 2.47 -4.00
C ALA A 105 -11.03 1.40 -3.90
N ILE A 106 -12.18 1.79 -3.34
CA ILE A 106 -13.33 0.91 -3.18
C ILE A 106 -13.87 0.45 -4.54
N ARG A 107 -14.02 1.35 -5.52
CA ARG A 107 -14.49 0.99 -6.87
C ARG A 107 -13.53 0.06 -7.60
N GLY A 108 -12.23 0.28 -7.44
CA GLY A 108 -11.19 -0.54 -8.06
C GLY A 108 -10.89 -1.84 -7.30
N GLY A 109 -11.47 -2.02 -6.11
CA GLY A 109 -11.27 -3.21 -5.28
C GLY A 109 -9.84 -3.36 -4.76
N TRP A 110 -9.15 -2.26 -4.48
CA TRP A 110 -7.74 -2.27 -4.03
C TRP A 110 -7.53 -1.58 -2.69
N HIS A 111 -6.50 -2.04 -1.96
CA HIS A 111 -6.11 -1.54 -0.65
C HIS A 111 -5.27 -0.25 -0.73
N ILE A 112 -5.50 0.67 0.20
CA ILE A 112 -4.62 1.83 0.43
C ILE A 112 -3.48 1.41 1.36
N TRP A 113 -2.24 1.59 0.91
CA TRP A 113 -1.02 1.31 1.67
C TRP A 113 -0.32 2.61 2.06
N ALA A 114 -0.16 2.82 3.37
CA ALA A 114 0.56 3.95 3.96
C ALA A 114 1.91 3.51 4.54
N ASN A 115 2.89 4.40 4.51
CA ASN A 115 4.23 4.16 5.06
C ASN A 115 4.44 5.05 6.28
N THR A 116 4.98 4.50 7.37
CA THR A 116 5.35 5.24 8.59
C THR A 116 6.83 5.14 8.93
N TYR A 117 7.54 4.21 8.29
CA TYR A 117 8.97 3.99 8.46
C TYR A 117 9.83 5.18 7.98
N ALA A 118 11.07 5.26 8.47
CA ALA A 118 12.02 6.29 8.08
C ALA A 118 12.79 5.87 6.82
N ILE A 119 13.05 6.83 5.91
CA ILE A 119 13.92 6.59 4.76
C ILE A 119 15.32 7.16 5.01
N VAL A 120 16.32 6.43 4.51
CA VAL A 120 17.72 6.81 4.65
C VAL A 120 17.95 8.26 4.22
N ASN A 121 18.66 9.01 5.05
CA ASN A 121 19.00 10.42 4.85
C ASN A 121 17.81 11.40 4.80
N LYS A 122 16.64 11.03 5.35
CA LYS A 122 15.52 11.96 5.54
C LYS A 122 15.02 11.96 6.98
N PRO A 123 14.38 13.06 7.44
CA PRO A 123 13.75 13.09 8.76
C PRO A 123 12.64 12.05 8.91
N GLY A 124 12.31 11.73 10.15
CA GLY A 124 11.15 10.90 10.49
C GLY A 124 9.84 11.40 9.89
N GLY A 125 8.99 10.45 9.49
CA GLY A 125 7.69 10.74 8.87
C GLY A 125 7.74 11.42 7.49
N PHE A 126 8.89 11.43 6.81
CA PHE A 126 9.01 12.15 5.53
C PHE A 126 8.11 11.56 4.41
N LEU A 127 7.85 10.26 4.41
CA LEU A 127 6.88 9.58 3.52
C LEU A 127 5.41 9.72 3.97
N ALA A 128 5.21 10.26 5.16
CA ALA A 128 3.97 10.21 5.92
C ALA A 128 3.51 11.61 6.33
N GLY A 129 3.84 12.66 5.58
CA GLY A 129 3.46 14.03 5.92
C GLY A 129 3.83 14.44 7.35
N GLY A 130 4.93 13.91 7.90
CA GLY A 130 5.38 14.10 9.28
C GLY A 130 4.81 13.12 10.32
N ARG A 131 3.84 12.27 9.97
CA ARG A 131 3.17 11.30 10.85
C ARG A 131 3.79 9.90 10.72
N GLY A 132 5.08 9.81 11.05
CA GLY A 132 5.87 8.57 11.00
C GLY A 132 5.94 7.82 12.33
N ASP A 133 6.79 6.80 12.38
CA ASP A 133 7.01 5.94 13.54
C ASP A 133 7.62 6.69 14.73
N GLU A 134 8.43 7.72 14.50
CA GLU A 134 9.00 8.53 15.60
C GLU A 134 7.92 9.24 16.40
N LEU A 135 6.84 9.67 15.73
CA LEU A 135 5.67 10.25 16.40
C LEU A 135 4.91 9.18 17.20
N ALA A 136 4.77 7.98 16.63
CA ALA A 136 4.04 6.89 17.27
C ALA A 136 4.76 6.37 18.53
N VAL A 137 6.07 6.11 18.41
CA VAL A 137 6.86 5.39 19.41
C VAL A 137 7.63 6.36 20.30
N PHE A 138 8.46 7.22 19.74
CA PHE A 138 9.33 8.08 20.55
C PHE A 138 8.58 9.23 21.22
N ALA A 139 7.59 9.81 20.54
CA ALA A 139 6.71 10.80 21.15
C ALA A 139 5.49 10.18 21.87
N SER A 140 5.33 8.86 21.83
CA SER A 140 4.18 8.15 22.43
C SER A 140 2.81 8.64 21.93
N LEU A 141 2.71 8.99 20.64
CA LEU A 141 1.48 9.47 19.99
C LEU A 141 1.02 8.50 18.87
N PRO A 142 0.76 7.21 19.16
CA PRO A 142 0.39 6.23 18.14
C PRO A 142 -0.95 6.55 17.44
N ARG A 143 -1.84 7.30 18.09
CA ARG A 143 -3.08 7.79 17.48
C ARG A 143 -2.81 8.77 16.34
N GLU A 144 -1.79 9.63 16.49
CA GLU A 144 -1.42 10.64 15.50
C GLU A 144 -0.72 10.04 14.27
N THR A 145 -0.28 8.78 14.36
CA THR A 145 0.32 8.02 13.26
C THR A 145 -0.63 6.92 12.79
N TYR A 146 -0.76 5.83 13.53
CA TYR A 146 -1.50 4.63 13.10
C TYR A 146 -3.00 4.88 13.03
N GLY A 147 -3.56 5.54 14.05
CA GLY A 147 -4.97 5.93 14.08
C GLY A 147 -5.32 6.86 12.93
N PHE A 148 -4.51 7.90 12.73
CA PHE A 148 -4.66 8.85 11.64
C PHE A 148 -4.72 8.14 10.27
N TRP A 149 -3.74 7.30 9.95
CA TRP A 149 -3.72 6.62 8.64
C TRP A 149 -4.89 5.66 8.47
N ALA A 150 -5.27 4.91 9.51
CA ALA A 150 -6.43 4.03 9.48
C ALA A 150 -7.74 4.81 9.24
N GLU A 151 -7.94 5.94 9.93
CA GLU A 151 -9.11 6.81 9.75
C GLU A 151 -9.15 7.46 8.36
N ARG A 152 -7.98 7.73 7.78
CA ARG A 152 -7.83 8.19 6.39
C ARG A 152 -8.04 7.09 5.35
N GLY A 153 -8.31 5.86 5.79
CA GLY A 153 -8.69 4.74 4.93
C GLY A 153 -7.53 3.84 4.52
N ALA A 154 -6.33 4.01 5.11
CA ALA A 154 -5.27 3.04 4.97
C ALA A 154 -5.74 1.69 5.53
N THR A 155 -5.48 0.63 4.77
CA THR A 155 -5.79 -0.76 5.16
C THR A 155 -4.51 -1.60 5.27
N ILE A 156 -3.38 -1.06 4.83
CA ILE A 156 -2.05 -1.60 5.03
C ILE A 156 -1.16 -0.46 5.55
N ILE A 157 -0.37 -0.74 6.58
CA ILE A 157 0.65 0.17 7.12
C ILE A 157 1.99 -0.56 7.08
N GLN A 158 2.97 0.03 6.40
CA GLN A 158 4.37 -0.41 6.43
C GLN A 158 5.14 0.46 7.43
N THR A 159 5.74 -0.20 8.41
CA THR A 159 6.33 0.42 9.61
C THR A 159 7.60 -0.33 9.99
N ASP A 160 8.56 0.38 10.60
CA ASP A 160 9.72 -0.23 11.26
C ASP A 160 9.37 -0.70 12.69
N GLU A 161 8.16 -0.38 13.17
CA GLU A 161 7.66 -0.65 14.52
C GLU A 161 6.43 -1.58 14.50
N PRO A 162 6.50 -2.77 13.85
CA PRO A 162 5.34 -3.62 13.58
C PRO A 162 4.63 -4.09 14.85
N LYS A 163 5.38 -4.35 15.93
CA LYS A 163 4.77 -4.75 17.20
C LYS A 163 3.92 -3.62 17.80
N ALA A 164 4.44 -2.40 17.84
CA ALA A 164 3.72 -1.24 18.37
C ALA A 164 2.46 -0.96 17.55
N ALA A 165 2.56 -1.02 16.21
CA ALA A 165 1.42 -0.86 15.31
C ALA A 165 0.36 -1.95 15.52
N ILE A 166 0.76 -3.23 15.55
CA ILE A 166 -0.16 -4.37 15.73
C ILE A 166 -0.91 -4.26 17.05
N ASP A 167 -0.18 -4.06 18.15
CA ASP A 167 -0.74 -4.04 19.50
C ASP A 167 -1.72 -2.86 19.63
N TRP A 168 -1.35 -1.68 19.16
CA TRP A 168 -2.20 -0.49 19.23
C TRP A 168 -3.43 -0.60 18.32
N LEU A 169 -3.27 -1.00 17.05
CA LEU A 169 -4.38 -1.12 16.11
C LEU A 169 -5.41 -2.16 16.55
N ALA A 170 -4.96 -3.27 17.17
CA ALA A 170 -5.85 -4.28 17.72
C ALA A 170 -6.61 -3.76 18.94
N ALA A 171 -5.91 -3.12 19.89
CA ALA A 171 -6.52 -2.57 21.10
C ALA A 171 -7.55 -1.47 20.81
N ASN A 172 -7.42 -0.78 19.66
CA ASN A 172 -8.29 0.33 19.26
C ASN A 172 -9.30 -0.05 18.16
N GLY A 173 -9.45 -1.33 17.84
CA GLY A 173 -10.49 -1.82 16.93
C GLY A 173 -10.25 -1.56 15.43
N TYR A 174 -9.06 -1.11 15.05
CA TYR A 174 -8.67 -0.92 13.64
C TYR A 174 -8.14 -2.20 12.98
N ARG A 175 -7.75 -3.20 13.79
CA ARG A 175 -7.29 -4.50 13.32
C ARG A 175 -8.01 -5.62 14.05
N VAL A 176 -8.56 -6.55 13.30
CA VAL A 176 -9.00 -7.85 13.83
C VAL A 176 -7.82 -8.82 13.78
N PRO A 177 -7.37 -9.38 14.91
CA PRO A 177 -6.35 -10.42 14.90
C PRO A 177 -6.77 -11.62 14.05
N TYR A 178 -5.82 -12.28 13.40
CA TYR A 178 -6.10 -13.58 12.80
C TYR A 178 -6.57 -14.54 13.90
N SER A 179 -7.67 -15.25 13.65
CA SER A 179 -8.14 -16.25 14.59
C SER A 179 -7.24 -17.47 14.54
N ASP A 180 -6.88 -18.01 15.70
CA ASP A 180 -6.26 -19.35 15.80
C ASP A 180 -7.28 -20.48 15.50
N ALA A 181 -8.55 -20.15 15.31
CA ALA A 181 -9.59 -21.10 14.94
C ALA A 181 -9.38 -21.56 13.49
N ALA A 182 -9.40 -22.89 13.28
CA ALA A 182 -9.38 -23.49 11.95
C ALA A 182 -10.48 -22.87 11.07
N ARG A 183 -10.11 -22.47 9.84
CA ARG A 183 -11.06 -21.98 8.84
C ARG A 183 -12.18 -23.02 8.69
N PRO A 184 -13.46 -22.65 8.86
CA PRO A 184 -14.57 -23.56 8.61
C PRO A 184 -14.47 -24.09 7.17
N PRO A 185 -14.73 -25.39 6.92
CA PRO A 185 -14.75 -25.91 5.56
C PRO A 185 -15.74 -25.09 4.74
N GLU A 186 -15.30 -24.68 3.55
CA GLU A 186 -16.13 -23.95 2.60
C GLU A 186 -17.39 -24.78 2.33
N GLN A 187 -18.57 -24.21 2.63
CA GLN A 187 -19.82 -24.89 2.32
C GLN A 187 -19.93 -25.03 0.80
N ALA A 188 -19.83 -26.26 0.31
CA ALA A 188 -20.17 -26.57 -1.05
C ALA A 188 -21.66 -26.21 -1.26
N ASN A 189 -21.91 -25.06 -1.89
CA ASN A 189 -23.23 -24.71 -2.38
C ASN A 189 -23.57 -25.65 -3.55
N THR A 190 -23.99 -26.88 -3.25
CA THR A 190 -24.79 -27.66 -4.18
C THR A 190 -26.18 -27.03 -4.23
N ALA A 191 -26.37 -26.08 -5.14
CA ALA A 191 -27.69 -25.67 -5.56
C ALA A 191 -28.41 -26.90 -6.13
N SER A 192 -29.35 -27.44 -5.36
CA SER A 192 -30.29 -28.44 -5.86
C SER A 192 -31.30 -27.71 -6.73
N ILE A 193 -31.26 -27.98 -8.03
CA ILE A 193 -32.32 -27.58 -8.96
C ILE A 193 -33.41 -28.66 -8.82
N ASN A 194 -34.58 -28.26 -8.31
CA ASN A 194 -35.84 -28.98 -8.47
C ASN A 194 -36.70 -28.25 -9.50
#